data_AF-A0A524AMA4-F1
#
_entry.id   AF-A0A524AMA4-F1
#
_cell.length_a   1.000
_cell.length_b   1.000
_cell.length_c   1.000
_cell.angle_alpha   90.00
_cell.angle_beta   90.00
_cell.angle_gamma   90.00
#
_symmetry.space_group_name_H-M   'P 1'
#
loop_
_entity.id
_entity.type
_entity.pdbx_description
1 polymer ?
#
loop_
_entity_poly.entity_id
_entity_poly.type
_entity_poly.pdbx_seq_one_letter_code
_entity_poly.pdbx_strand_id
1 'polypeptide(L)'
;MSSAYVDIIRYAIEEAWNKANVDVLDQVYAPECVSHEVSPGGVDTLGIEVQKEHLRGQRAALSDFQVTIEDVVCAADKVAFRWVVAGTHTGDWMGIAPTGKQITWGGITICRFANGKIVEEWLAADMLTALMQLGVLGSIKRVEGPPRPPQLELLGHRGRRFEEADGCHYLIEGQVKNLSDLTLERVEVLVTMYDENDRLLSSERSFLASEMLQPGEVSRFAVHAARVGQASRRYEIRFEQNGQTVEARDSSRREQAGARGPPTEWR
;
A
#
# COMPACT_ATOMS: atom_id res chain seq x y z
N MET A 1 -32.51 1.70 9.93
CA MET A 1 -32.79 1.20 8.56
C MET A 1 -31.51 0.80 7.83
N SER A 2 -30.42 1.57 7.87
CA SER A 2 -29.15 1.21 7.21
C SER A 2 -28.51 -0.11 7.68
N SER A 3 -28.59 -0.46 8.97
CA SER A 3 -28.05 -1.74 9.47
C SER A 3 -28.80 -2.97 8.94
N ALA A 4 -30.12 -2.86 8.73
CA ALA A 4 -30.96 -3.98 8.30
C ALA A 4 -30.61 -4.43 6.86
N TYR A 5 -30.24 -3.50 5.97
CA TYR A 5 -29.81 -3.86 4.61
C TYR A 5 -28.46 -4.59 4.61
N VAL A 6 -27.53 -4.19 5.49
CA VAL A 6 -26.26 -4.90 5.67
C VAL A 6 -26.49 -6.33 6.18
N ASP A 7 -27.43 -6.50 7.11
CA ASP A 7 -27.78 -7.82 7.63
C ASP A 7 -28.44 -8.71 6.56
N ILE A 8 -29.26 -8.14 5.68
CA ILE A 8 -29.83 -8.84 4.52
C ILE A 8 -28.72 -9.32 3.56
N ILE A 9 -27.72 -8.48 3.27
CA ILE A 9 -26.57 -8.89 2.44
C ILE A 9 -25.80 -10.02 3.10
N ARG A 10 -25.49 -9.92 4.40
CA ARG A 10 -24.79 -10.98 5.14
C ARG A 10 -25.57 -12.29 5.15
N TYR A 11 -26.88 -12.21 5.37
CA TYR A 11 -27.77 -13.36 5.31
C TYR A 11 -27.78 -14.01 3.93
N ALA A 12 -27.85 -13.22 2.85
CA ALA A 12 -27.79 -13.73 1.49
C ALA A 12 -26.44 -14.43 1.21
N ILE A 13 -25.31 -13.83 1.58
CA ILE A 13 -23.99 -14.43 1.40
C ILE A 13 -23.88 -15.76 2.16
N GLU A 14 -24.32 -15.80 3.41
CA GLU A 14 -24.20 -17.00 4.22
C GLU A 14 -25.13 -18.13 3.75
N GLU A 15 -26.42 -17.84 3.59
CA GLU A 15 -27.41 -18.89 3.30
C GLU A 15 -27.47 -19.23 1.82
N ALA A 16 -27.57 -18.24 0.93
CA ALA A 16 -27.64 -18.52 -0.51
C ALA A 16 -26.27 -18.93 -1.05
N TRP A 17 -25.25 -18.09 -0.88
CA TRP A 17 -23.97 -18.29 -1.57
C TRP A 17 -23.10 -19.38 -0.92
N ASN A 18 -22.91 -19.34 0.41
CA ASN A 18 -22.03 -20.30 1.10
C ASN A 18 -22.70 -21.67 1.33
N LYS A 19 -23.98 -21.68 1.75
CA LYS A 19 -24.75 -22.92 2.01
C LYS A 19 -25.54 -23.45 0.82
N ALA A 20 -25.48 -22.77 -0.33
CA ALA A 20 -26.18 -23.14 -1.55
C ALA A 20 -27.72 -23.19 -1.43
N ASN A 21 -28.31 -22.44 -0.49
CA ASN A 21 -29.76 -22.31 -0.38
C ASN A 21 -30.28 -21.27 -1.37
N VAL A 22 -30.36 -21.63 -2.64
CA VAL A 22 -30.68 -20.72 -3.75
C VAL A 22 -32.03 -20.00 -3.55
N ASP A 23 -33.00 -20.63 -2.90
CA ASP A 23 -34.34 -20.09 -2.66
C ASP A 23 -34.34 -18.88 -1.69
N VAL A 24 -33.24 -18.68 -0.93
CA VAL A 24 -33.06 -17.46 -0.13
C VAL A 24 -32.99 -16.21 -1.00
N LEU A 25 -32.54 -16.33 -2.26
CA LEU A 25 -32.51 -15.18 -3.17
C LEU A 25 -33.92 -14.61 -3.43
N ASP A 26 -34.99 -15.43 -3.39
CA ASP A 26 -36.37 -14.96 -3.52
C ASP A 26 -36.82 -14.08 -2.36
N GLN A 27 -36.19 -14.22 -1.19
CA GLN A 27 -36.51 -13.43 -0.01
C GLN A 27 -35.81 -12.07 -0.04
N VAL A 28 -34.60 -12.04 -0.61
CA VAL A 28 -33.69 -10.89 -0.55
C VAL A 28 -33.82 -9.97 -1.77
N TYR A 29 -34.06 -10.54 -2.94
CA TYR A 29 -34.19 -9.80 -4.19
C TYR A 29 -35.65 -9.59 -4.59
N ALA A 30 -35.89 -8.53 -5.36
CA ALA A 30 -37.12 -8.34 -6.09
C ALA A 30 -37.14 -9.26 -7.33
N PRO A 31 -38.31 -9.80 -7.72
CA PRO A 31 -38.40 -10.70 -8.89
C PRO A 31 -37.86 -10.08 -10.17
N GLU A 32 -38.06 -8.77 -10.35
CA GLU A 32 -37.65 -7.96 -11.51
C GLU A 32 -36.36 -7.16 -11.22
N CYS A 33 -35.49 -7.66 -10.34
CA CYS A 33 -34.22 -6.99 -10.06
C CYS A 33 -33.40 -6.84 -11.35
N VAL A 34 -32.81 -5.67 -11.55
CA VAL A 34 -31.87 -5.41 -12.65
C VAL A 34 -30.46 -5.57 -12.13
N SER A 35 -29.62 -6.36 -12.80
CA SER A 35 -28.21 -6.52 -12.45
C SER A 35 -27.33 -6.02 -13.58
N HIS A 36 -26.44 -5.10 -13.26
CA HIS A 36 -25.51 -4.45 -14.17
C HIS A 36 -24.10 -5.01 -13.96
N GLU A 37 -23.57 -5.77 -14.91
CA GLU A 37 -22.15 -6.12 -14.91
C GLU A 37 -21.36 -4.94 -15.51
N VAL A 38 -20.67 -4.18 -14.65
CA VAL A 38 -19.98 -2.94 -15.08
C VAL A 38 -18.61 -3.19 -15.71
N SER A 39 -18.19 -4.46 -15.79
CA SER A 39 -16.98 -4.88 -16.49
C SER A 39 -17.10 -4.61 -18.00
N PRO A 40 -15.99 -4.32 -18.71
CA PRO A 40 -16.03 -4.16 -20.16
C PRO A 40 -16.64 -5.40 -20.85
N GLY A 41 -17.72 -5.19 -21.62
CA GLY A 41 -18.46 -6.27 -22.29
C GLY A 41 -19.49 -6.99 -21.41
N GLY A 42 -19.71 -6.54 -20.17
CA GLY A 42 -20.79 -7.00 -19.31
C GLY A 42 -22.16 -6.70 -19.91
N VAL A 43 -23.16 -7.47 -19.50
CA VAL A 43 -24.52 -7.39 -20.01
C VAL A 43 -25.48 -7.16 -18.85
N ASP A 44 -26.42 -6.24 -19.04
CA ASP A 44 -27.49 -6.03 -18.09
C ASP A 44 -28.45 -7.23 -18.11
N THR A 45 -28.80 -7.73 -16.94
CA THR A 45 -29.71 -8.86 -16.77
C THR A 45 -30.95 -8.41 -16.01
N LEU A 46 -32.10 -8.94 -16.40
CA LEU A 46 -33.38 -8.66 -15.77
C LEU A 46 -33.92 -9.95 -15.16
N GLY A 47 -34.24 -9.87 -13.87
CA GLY A 47 -34.94 -10.91 -13.14
C GLY A 47 -34.02 -11.83 -12.34
N ILE A 48 -34.50 -12.24 -11.17
CA ILE A 48 -33.70 -12.97 -10.16
C ILE A 48 -33.24 -14.36 -10.60
N GLU A 49 -33.89 -14.96 -11.60
CA GLU A 49 -33.52 -16.30 -12.09
C GLU A 49 -32.12 -16.33 -12.69
N VAL A 50 -31.66 -15.25 -13.31
CA VAL A 50 -30.29 -15.17 -13.86
C VAL A 50 -29.25 -15.28 -12.75
N GLN A 51 -29.46 -14.60 -11.61
CA GLN A 51 -28.57 -14.69 -10.44
C GLN A 51 -28.61 -16.06 -9.79
N LYS A 52 -29.77 -16.72 -9.75
CA LYS A 52 -29.88 -18.12 -9.26
C LYS A 52 -29.11 -19.09 -10.14
N GLU A 53 -29.23 -18.97 -11.46
CA GLU A 53 -28.46 -19.76 -12.42
C GLU A 53 -26.95 -19.53 -12.27
N HIS A 54 -26.55 -18.27 -12.08
CA HIS A 54 -25.16 -17.91 -11.84
C HIS A 54 -24.60 -18.58 -10.58
N LEU A 55 -25.32 -18.49 -9.46
CA LEU A 55 -24.95 -19.16 -8.21
C LEU A 55 -24.84 -20.68 -8.38
N ARG A 56 -25.83 -21.31 -9.03
CA ARG A 56 -25.80 -22.77 -9.31
C ARG A 56 -24.58 -23.13 -10.16
N GLY A 57 -24.29 -22.36 -11.19
CA GLY A 57 -23.14 -22.55 -12.07
C GLY A 57 -21.81 -22.46 -11.33
N GLN A 58 -21.61 -21.42 -10.51
CA GLN A 58 -20.39 -21.27 -9.71
C GLN A 58 -20.21 -22.41 -8.69
N ARG A 59 -21.29 -22.83 -8.03
CA ARG A 59 -21.27 -23.97 -7.09
C ARG A 59 -20.97 -25.29 -7.77
N ALA A 60 -21.43 -25.50 -9.00
CA ALA A 60 -21.11 -26.70 -9.77
C ALA A 60 -19.65 -26.69 -10.26
N ALA A 61 -19.12 -25.51 -10.59
CA ALA A 61 -17.74 -25.30 -11.02
C ALA A 61 -16.71 -25.46 -9.88
N LEU A 62 -17.09 -25.08 -8.65
CA LEU A 62 -16.18 -24.94 -7.51
C LEU A 62 -16.63 -25.79 -6.30
N SER A 63 -15.92 -26.89 -6.01
CA SER A 63 -16.34 -27.89 -5.01
C SER A 63 -16.39 -27.39 -3.57
N ASP A 64 -15.49 -26.47 -3.20
CA ASP A 64 -15.33 -25.87 -1.87
C ASP A 64 -15.58 -24.35 -1.92
N PHE A 65 -16.53 -23.95 -2.77
CA PHE A 65 -16.94 -22.56 -2.95
C PHE A 65 -17.27 -21.85 -1.63
N GLN A 66 -16.61 -20.72 -1.41
CA GLN A 66 -16.86 -19.80 -0.29
C GLN A 66 -16.78 -18.36 -0.74
N VAL A 67 -17.65 -17.53 -0.18
CA VAL A 67 -17.67 -16.07 -0.31
C VAL A 67 -17.45 -15.44 1.05
N THR A 68 -16.49 -14.51 1.13
CA THR A 68 -16.21 -13.71 2.31
C THR A 68 -16.48 -12.25 2.02
N ILE A 69 -17.25 -11.57 2.87
CA ILE A 69 -17.38 -10.10 2.84
C ILE A 69 -16.17 -9.50 3.55
N GLU A 70 -15.38 -8.70 2.85
CA GLU A 70 -14.18 -8.07 3.40
C GLU A 70 -14.43 -6.64 3.90
N ASP A 71 -15.40 -5.93 3.32
CA ASP A 71 -15.80 -4.59 3.76
C ASP A 71 -17.24 -4.30 3.33
N VAL A 72 -17.94 -3.43 4.07
CA VAL A 72 -19.32 -3.04 3.78
C VAL A 72 -19.61 -1.61 4.21
N VAL A 73 -20.22 -0.85 3.30
CA VAL A 73 -20.66 0.53 3.50
C VAL A 73 -22.14 0.63 3.13
N CYS A 74 -22.93 1.29 3.97
CA CYS A 74 -24.34 1.57 3.69
C CYS A 74 -24.61 3.08 3.73
N ALA A 75 -25.28 3.57 2.70
CA ALA A 75 -25.72 4.96 2.59
C ALA A 75 -27.11 5.03 1.97
N ALA A 76 -28.05 5.64 2.69
CA ALA A 76 -29.46 5.77 2.28
C ALA A 76 -30.08 4.42 1.87
N ASP A 77 -30.37 4.26 0.58
CA ASP A 77 -31.00 3.08 -0.02
C ASP A 77 -29.99 2.11 -0.65
N LYS A 78 -28.68 2.32 -0.47
CA LYS A 78 -27.64 1.50 -1.09
C LYS A 78 -26.71 0.85 -0.07
N VAL A 79 -26.26 -0.35 -0.41
CA VAL A 79 -25.17 -1.05 0.26
C VAL A 79 -24.10 -1.37 -0.77
N ALA A 80 -22.87 -0.93 -0.52
CA ALA A 80 -21.69 -1.33 -1.28
C ALA A 80 -20.87 -2.28 -0.42
N PHE A 81 -20.45 -3.41 -0.96
CA PHE A 81 -19.63 -4.37 -0.24
C PHE A 81 -18.54 -4.96 -1.13
N ARG A 82 -17.37 -5.14 -0.54
CA ARG A 82 -16.24 -5.84 -1.15
C ARG A 82 -16.25 -7.28 -0.68
N TRP A 83 -16.03 -8.19 -1.61
CA TRP A 83 -16.10 -9.62 -1.35
C TRP A 83 -14.96 -10.36 -2.06
N VAL A 84 -14.64 -11.55 -1.55
CA VAL A 84 -13.71 -12.52 -2.15
C VAL A 84 -14.39 -13.87 -2.25
N VAL A 85 -14.27 -14.48 -3.42
CA VAL A 85 -14.59 -15.89 -3.65
C VAL A 85 -13.31 -16.72 -3.58
N ALA A 86 -13.42 -17.92 -3.02
CA ALA A 86 -12.40 -18.96 -3.12
C ALA A 86 -13.04 -20.32 -3.41
N GLY A 87 -12.34 -21.17 -4.16
CA GLY A 87 -12.75 -22.55 -4.40
C GLY A 87 -11.83 -23.29 -5.38
N THR A 88 -12.02 -24.59 -5.49
CA THR A 88 -11.26 -25.50 -6.34
C THR A 88 -12.04 -25.78 -7.61
N HIS A 89 -11.44 -25.49 -8.77
CA HIS A 89 -12.07 -25.64 -10.08
C HIS A 89 -12.15 -27.11 -10.51
N THR A 90 -13.26 -27.75 -10.13
CA THR A 90 -13.55 -29.18 -10.33
C THR A 90 -14.66 -29.47 -11.33
N GLY A 91 -15.47 -28.46 -11.68
CA GLY A 91 -16.47 -28.53 -12.75
C GLY A 91 -16.08 -27.69 -13.96
N ASP A 92 -16.91 -27.70 -15.01
CA ASP A 92 -16.78 -26.73 -16.10
C ASP A 92 -17.23 -25.34 -15.61
N TRP A 93 -16.47 -24.31 -15.97
CA TRP A 93 -16.86 -22.93 -15.71
C TRP A 93 -16.61 -22.06 -16.93
N MET A 94 -17.66 -21.45 -17.47
CA MET A 94 -17.59 -20.60 -18.66
C MET A 94 -16.96 -21.29 -19.88
N GLY A 95 -17.16 -22.61 -20.02
CA GLY A 95 -16.55 -23.42 -21.10
C GLY A 95 -15.08 -23.78 -20.87
N ILE A 96 -14.56 -23.53 -19.67
CA ILE A 96 -13.21 -23.92 -19.26
C ILE A 96 -13.33 -25.25 -18.52
N ALA A 97 -12.67 -26.28 -19.06
CA ALA A 97 -12.62 -27.59 -18.45
C ALA A 97 -11.99 -27.55 -17.04
N PRO A 98 -12.39 -28.45 -16.12
CA PRO A 98 -11.91 -28.46 -14.74
C PRO A 98 -10.40 -28.60 -14.68
N THR A 99 -9.75 -27.67 -13.98
CA THR A 99 -8.29 -27.59 -13.90
C THR A 99 -7.71 -28.24 -12.64
N GLY A 100 -8.54 -28.50 -11.63
CA GLY A 100 -8.12 -28.96 -10.30
C GLY A 100 -7.38 -27.91 -9.46
N LYS A 101 -7.24 -26.66 -9.96
CA LYS A 101 -6.57 -25.57 -9.25
C LYS A 101 -7.50 -24.93 -8.23
N GLN A 102 -6.94 -24.54 -7.09
CA GLN A 102 -7.58 -23.59 -6.20
C GLN A 102 -7.45 -22.19 -6.79
N ILE A 103 -8.56 -21.47 -6.87
CA ILE A 103 -8.60 -20.10 -7.38
C ILE A 103 -9.27 -19.17 -6.36
N THR A 104 -8.85 -17.91 -6.39
CA THR A 104 -9.45 -16.85 -5.59
C THR A 104 -9.60 -15.57 -6.41
N TRP A 105 -10.72 -14.88 -6.27
CA TRP A 105 -10.89 -13.58 -6.91
C TRP A 105 -11.83 -12.71 -6.10
N GLY A 106 -11.67 -11.40 -6.24
CA GLY A 106 -12.46 -10.41 -5.53
C GLY A 106 -13.43 -9.67 -6.44
N GLY A 107 -14.28 -8.87 -5.80
CA GLY A 107 -15.13 -7.92 -6.49
C GLY A 107 -15.79 -6.94 -5.54
N ILE A 108 -16.56 -6.04 -6.13
CA ILE A 108 -17.40 -5.09 -5.42
C ILE A 108 -18.80 -5.20 -6.01
N THR A 109 -19.80 -5.24 -5.13
CA THR A 109 -21.20 -5.14 -5.52
C THR A 109 -21.84 -3.96 -4.81
N ILE A 110 -22.61 -3.18 -5.55
CA ILE A 110 -23.47 -2.11 -5.02
C ILE A 110 -24.91 -2.55 -5.23
N CYS A 111 -25.69 -2.70 -4.16
CA CYS A 111 -27.10 -3.05 -4.22
C CYS A 111 -27.95 -1.85 -3.82
N ARG A 112 -28.97 -1.52 -4.62
CA ARG A 112 -30.03 -0.57 -4.27
C ARG A 112 -31.25 -1.32 -3.75
N PHE A 113 -31.81 -0.81 -2.66
CA PHE A 113 -32.94 -1.39 -1.96
C PHE A 113 -34.22 -0.57 -2.17
N ALA A 114 -35.35 -1.26 -2.28
CA ALA A 114 -36.68 -0.69 -2.10
C ALA A 114 -37.61 -1.74 -1.47
N ASN A 115 -38.50 -1.30 -0.57
CA ASN A 115 -39.43 -2.20 0.13
C ASN A 115 -38.77 -3.40 0.81
N GLY A 116 -37.54 -3.21 1.33
CA GLY A 116 -36.78 -4.27 2.01
C GLY A 116 -36.10 -5.29 1.09
N LYS A 117 -36.12 -5.09 -0.23
CA LYS A 117 -35.54 -5.99 -1.22
C LYS A 117 -34.53 -5.30 -2.12
N ILE A 118 -33.57 -6.05 -2.65
CA ILE A 118 -32.65 -5.59 -3.68
C ILE A 118 -33.43 -5.50 -4.99
N VAL A 119 -33.48 -4.30 -5.56
CA VAL A 119 -34.22 -4.02 -6.81
C VAL A 119 -33.29 -3.70 -7.98
N GLU A 120 -32.02 -3.41 -7.69
CA GLU A 120 -30.99 -3.13 -8.68
C GLU A 120 -29.61 -3.40 -8.07
N GLU A 121 -28.69 -3.95 -8.85
CA GLU A 121 -27.30 -4.12 -8.43
C GLU A 121 -26.29 -3.77 -9.53
N TRP A 122 -25.11 -3.31 -9.13
CA TRP A 122 -23.95 -3.11 -9.99
C TRP A 122 -22.81 -3.99 -9.50
N LEU A 123 -22.33 -4.88 -10.36
CA LEU A 123 -21.33 -5.90 -10.07
C LEU A 123 -20.05 -5.63 -10.86
N ALA A 124 -18.93 -5.54 -10.16
CA ALA A 124 -17.58 -5.56 -10.74
C ALA A 124 -16.78 -6.71 -10.14
N ALA A 125 -16.45 -7.72 -10.94
CA ALA A 125 -15.66 -8.87 -10.53
C ALA A 125 -14.28 -8.89 -11.21
N ASP A 126 -13.22 -9.24 -10.48
CA ASP A 126 -11.87 -9.38 -11.02
C ASP A 126 -11.71 -10.71 -11.79
N MET A 127 -12.42 -10.80 -12.91
CA MET A 127 -12.38 -11.97 -13.79
C MET A 127 -11.01 -12.19 -14.42
N LEU A 128 -10.20 -11.13 -14.58
CA LEU A 128 -8.83 -11.25 -15.09
C LEU A 128 -7.99 -12.14 -14.17
N THR A 129 -8.04 -11.88 -12.86
CA THR A 129 -7.33 -12.67 -11.85
C THR A 129 -7.81 -14.13 -11.83
N ALA A 130 -9.12 -14.38 -11.97
CA ALA A 130 -9.66 -15.73 -12.09
C ALA A 130 -9.13 -16.46 -13.34
N LEU A 131 -9.24 -15.83 -14.52
CA LEU A 131 -8.82 -16.41 -15.80
C LEU A 131 -7.31 -16.68 -15.86
N MET A 132 -6.48 -15.83 -15.24
CA MET A 132 -5.04 -16.06 -15.11
C MET A 132 -4.73 -17.29 -14.24
N GLN A 133 -5.42 -17.47 -13.12
CA GLN A 133 -5.23 -18.64 -12.26
C GLN A 133 -5.66 -19.94 -12.94
N LEU A 134 -6.77 -19.90 -13.69
CA LEU A 134 -7.22 -21.00 -14.53
C LEU A 134 -6.22 -21.33 -15.64
N GLY A 135 -5.40 -20.36 -16.05
CA GLY A 135 -4.38 -20.52 -17.10
C GLY A 135 -4.91 -20.26 -18.50
N VAL A 136 -6.08 -19.63 -18.63
CA VAL A 136 -6.61 -19.15 -19.92
C VAL A 136 -5.79 -17.97 -20.43
N LEU A 137 -5.42 -17.08 -19.50
CA LEU A 137 -4.54 -15.95 -19.79
C LEU A 137 -3.16 -16.20 -19.17
N GLY A 138 -2.12 -15.86 -19.92
CA GLY A 138 -0.76 -15.89 -19.41
C GLY A 138 -0.59 -14.93 -18.23
N SER A 139 0.34 -15.23 -17.32
CA SER A 139 0.68 -14.29 -16.26
C SER A 139 1.14 -12.97 -16.88
N ILE A 140 0.52 -11.85 -16.49
CA ILE A 140 1.09 -10.54 -16.79
C ILE A 140 2.40 -10.46 -16.02
N LYS A 141 3.53 -10.58 -16.73
CA LYS A 141 4.83 -10.23 -16.16
C LYS A 141 4.76 -8.74 -15.85
N ARG A 142 4.64 -8.39 -14.58
CA ARG A 142 4.98 -7.03 -14.17
C ARG A 142 6.44 -6.86 -14.56
N VAL A 143 6.71 -5.96 -15.49
CA VAL A 143 8.06 -5.47 -15.68
C VAL A 143 8.39 -4.78 -14.37
N GLU A 144 9.29 -5.36 -13.58
CA GLU A 144 9.86 -4.63 -12.45
C GLU A 144 10.41 -3.33 -13.03
N GLY A 145 9.87 -2.20 -12.54
CA GLY A 145 10.50 -0.92 -12.80
C GLY A 145 11.94 -0.97 -12.26
N PRO A 146 12.82 -0.04 -12.67
CA PRO A 146 14.12 0.07 -12.03
C PRO A 146 13.94 0.11 -10.51
N PRO A 147 14.81 -0.56 -9.72
CA PRO A 147 14.70 -0.56 -8.26
C PRO A 147 14.59 0.89 -7.79
N ARG A 148 13.73 1.13 -6.80
CA ARG A 148 13.61 2.49 -6.25
C ARG A 148 14.99 2.92 -5.77
N PRO A 149 15.42 4.17 -6.05
CA PRO A 149 16.64 4.69 -5.47
C PRO A 149 16.63 4.47 -3.96
N PRO A 150 17.77 4.16 -3.34
CA PRO A 150 17.83 3.96 -1.90
C PRO A 150 17.36 5.23 -1.18
N GLN A 151 16.54 5.04 -0.15
CA GLN A 151 15.95 6.10 0.65
C GLN A 151 16.31 5.95 2.12
N LEU A 152 16.67 7.08 2.72
CA LEU A 152 17.01 7.22 4.12
C LEU A 152 16.06 8.22 4.80
N GLU A 153 15.91 8.09 6.10
CA GLU A 153 15.27 9.10 6.95
C GLU A 153 16.26 9.58 8.02
N LEU A 154 16.63 10.85 7.98
CA LEU A 154 17.39 11.48 9.04
C LEU A 154 16.44 11.77 10.20
N LEU A 155 16.53 10.93 11.24
CA LEU A 155 15.66 10.98 12.41
C LEU A 155 16.00 12.17 13.32
N GLY A 156 17.26 12.58 13.33
CA GLY A 156 17.74 13.70 14.13
C GLY A 156 19.25 13.84 14.06
N HIS A 157 19.73 15.07 14.26
CA HIS A 157 21.15 15.37 14.34
C HIS A 157 21.42 16.53 15.29
N ARG A 158 22.67 16.65 15.75
CA ARG A 158 23.16 17.71 16.64
C ARG A 158 24.60 18.06 16.26
N GLY A 159 24.89 19.35 16.18
CA GLY A 159 26.24 19.85 15.96
C GLY A 159 26.76 20.53 17.22
N ARG A 160 27.99 20.23 17.63
CA ARG A 160 28.71 20.94 18.69
C ARG A 160 29.93 21.61 18.11
N ARG A 161 30.27 22.80 18.62
CA ARG A 161 31.47 23.54 18.25
C ARG A 161 32.43 23.59 19.43
N PHE A 162 33.71 23.46 19.14
CA PHE A 162 34.82 23.61 20.07
C PHE A 162 35.81 24.61 19.47
N GLU A 163 36.38 25.47 20.32
CA GLU A 163 37.48 26.36 19.94
C GLU A 163 38.79 25.77 20.47
N GLU A 164 39.74 25.55 19.58
CA GLU A 164 41.09 25.10 19.92
C GLU A 164 42.13 26.10 19.39
N ALA A 165 43.37 25.96 19.84
CA ALA A 165 44.47 26.85 19.45
C ALA A 165 44.73 26.85 17.93
N ASP A 166 44.33 25.81 17.20
CA ASP A 166 44.50 25.64 15.76
C ASP A 166 43.22 25.87 14.93
N GLY A 167 42.13 26.36 15.55
CA GLY A 167 40.92 26.80 14.85
C GLY A 167 39.60 26.31 15.47
N CYS A 168 38.53 26.39 14.67
CA CYS A 168 37.22 25.87 15.06
C CYS A 168 37.11 24.38 14.72
N HIS A 169 36.68 23.57 15.70
CA HIS A 169 36.38 22.15 15.52
C HIS A 169 34.89 21.91 15.72
N TYR A 170 34.36 20.92 15.02
CA TYR A 170 32.94 20.60 15.06
C TYR A 170 32.70 19.10 15.09
N LEU A 171 31.75 18.67 15.90
CA LEU A 171 31.26 17.30 15.94
C LEU A 171 29.77 17.29 15.60
N ILE A 172 29.40 16.59 14.52
CA ILE A 172 28.03 16.43 14.08
C ILE A 172 27.65 14.97 14.26
N GLU A 173 26.67 14.72 15.12
CA GLU A 173 26.19 13.38 15.44
C GLU A 173 24.71 13.26 15.05
N GLY A 174 24.29 12.09 14.60
CA GLY A 174 22.89 11.87 14.27
C GLY A 174 22.52 10.41 14.07
N GLN A 175 21.25 10.19 13.75
CA GLN A 175 20.68 8.88 13.47
C GLN A 175 19.93 8.89 12.15
N VAL A 176 20.11 7.83 11.37
CA VAL A 176 19.45 7.65 10.09
C VAL A 176 18.79 6.27 10.02
N LYS A 177 17.61 6.19 9.43
CA LYS A 177 16.87 4.94 9.20
C LYS A 177 16.86 4.57 7.72
N ASN A 178 17.04 3.31 7.39
CA ASN A 178 16.85 2.81 6.03
C ASN A 178 15.35 2.61 5.75
N LEU A 179 14.82 3.34 4.77
CA LEU A 179 13.44 3.19 4.30
C LEU A 179 13.34 2.36 3.01
N SER A 180 14.48 1.94 2.47
CA SER A 180 14.56 1.11 1.27
C SER A 180 14.19 -0.35 1.60
N ASP A 181 13.83 -1.10 0.56
CA ASP A 181 13.74 -2.56 0.56
C ASP A 181 15.10 -3.25 0.35
N LEU A 182 16.16 -2.48 0.09
CA LEU A 182 17.54 -2.93 -0.08
C LEU A 182 18.37 -2.72 1.20
N THR A 183 19.27 -3.65 1.49
CA THR A 183 20.36 -3.44 2.46
C THR A 183 21.38 -2.46 1.88
N LEU A 184 21.73 -1.42 2.64
CA LEU A 184 22.70 -0.43 2.21
C LEU A 184 24.06 -0.72 2.83
N GLU A 185 25.05 -0.95 2.00
CA GLU A 185 26.42 -1.20 2.43
C GLU A 185 27.24 0.09 2.40
N ARG A 186 28.05 0.31 3.45
CA ARG A 186 29.07 1.36 3.52
C ARG A 186 28.57 2.76 3.16
N VAL A 187 27.42 3.15 3.71
CA VAL A 187 26.85 4.49 3.51
C VAL A 187 27.77 5.55 4.12
N GLU A 188 28.20 6.48 3.29
CA GLU A 188 28.97 7.67 3.67
C GLU A 188 28.03 8.78 4.13
N VAL A 189 28.48 9.54 5.13
CA VAL A 189 27.84 10.77 5.58
C VAL A 189 28.77 11.93 5.26
N LEU A 190 28.29 12.86 4.45
CA LEU A 190 28.96 14.11 4.13
C LEU A 190 28.37 15.21 5.00
N VAL A 191 29.24 15.95 5.70
CA VAL A 191 28.87 17.19 6.37
C VAL A 191 29.58 18.35 5.70
N THR A 192 28.81 19.25 5.11
CA THR A 192 29.33 20.43 4.43
C THR A 192 29.01 21.67 5.24
N MET A 193 30.01 22.50 5.51
CA MET A 193 29.91 23.68 6.37
C MET A 193 29.99 24.97 5.57
N TYR A 194 29.21 25.96 6.00
CA TYR A 194 29.09 27.25 5.33
C TYR A 194 29.22 28.41 6.29
N ASP A 195 29.75 29.52 5.80
CA ASP A 195 29.77 30.79 6.51
C ASP A 195 28.43 31.54 6.43
N GLU A 196 28.40 32.77 6.93
CA GLU A 196 27.22 33.65 6.91
C GLU A 196 26.78 34.09 5.50
N ASN A 197 27.64 33.95 4.50
CA ASN A 197 27.40 34.31 3.10
C ASN A 197 27.20 33.07 2.22
N ASP A 198 26.89 31.91 2.82
CA ASP A 198 26.76 30.60 2.16
C ASP A 198 28.02 30.16 1.39
N ARG A 199 29.21 30.65 1.77
CA ARG A 199 30.48 30.17 1.19
C ARG A 199 30.94 28.91 1.91
N LEU A 200 31.39 27.93 1.13
CA LEU A 200 31.93 26.66 1.63
C LEU A 200 33.16 26.91 2.52
N LEU A 201 33.14 26.35 3.73
CA LEU A 201 34.25 26.38 4.69
C LEU A 201 35.01 25.07 4.78
N SER A 202 34.28 23.96 4.87
CA SER A 202 34.83 22.61 5.00
C SER A 202 33.77 21.61 4.52
N SER A 203 34.22 20.45 4.06
CA SER A 203 33.37 19.32 3.70
C SER A 203 34.04 18.04 4.16
N GLU A 204 33.49 17.41 5.18
CA GLU A 204 34.05 16.22 5.78
C GLU A 204 33.19 14.99 5.50
N ARG A 205 33.84 13.83 5.52
CA ARG A 205 33.21 12.53 5.28
C ARG A 205 33.44 11.60 6.44
N SER A 206 32.42 10.80 6.75
CA SER A 206 32.50 9.66 7.66
C SER A 206 31.59 8.55 7.15
N PHE A 207 31.49 7.46 7.90
CA PHE A 207 30.57 6.37 7.62
C PHE A 207 29.50 6.27 8.70
N LEU A 208 28.39 5.62 8.36
CA LEU A 208 27.48 5.10 9.37
C LEU A 208 28.20 4.06 10.24
N ALA A 209 27.76 3.94 11.49
CA ALA A 209 28.28 2.92 12.42
C ALA A 209 27.94 1.49 11.97
N SER A 210 26.90 1.31 11.15
CA SER A 210 26.57 0.02 10.55
C SER A 210 27.16 -0.04 9.15
N GLU A 211 28.00 -1.05 8.90
CA GLU A 211 28.54 -1.32 7.57
C GLU A 211 27.49 -1.89 6.62
N MET A 212 26.46 -2.54 7.15
CA MET A 212 25.35 -3.15 6.41
C MET A 212 24.02 -2.75 7.04
N LEU A 213 23.43 -1.65 6.57
CA LEU A 213 22.19 -1.11 7.09
C LEU A 213 20.97 -1.81 6.47
N GLN A 214 20.33 -2.70 7.22
CA GLN A 214 19.18 -3.48 6.77
C GLN A 214 17.93 -2.63 6.56
N PRO A 215 16.95 -3.06 5.73
CA PRO A 215 15.64 -2.42 5.63
C PRO A 215 14.99 -2.17 7.01
N GLY A 216 14.62 -0.92 7.29
CA GLY A 216 14.02 -0.50 8.55
C GLY A 216 14.99 -0.30 9.72
N GLU A 217 16.27 -0.66 9.57
CA GLU A 217 17.30 -0.49 10.61
C GLU A 217 17.68 0.99 10.78
N VAL A 218 18.06 1.35 12.01
CA VAL A 218 18.57 2.67 12.36
C VAL A 218 20.05 2.56 12.67
N SER A 219 20.87 3.43 12.07
CA SER A 219 22.29 3.55 12.40
C SER A 219 22.66 4.97 12.81
N ARG A 220 23.72 5.07 13.61
CA ARG A 220 24.29 6.34 14.08
C ARG A 220 25.40 6.78 13.13
N PHE A 221 25.68 8.08 13.15
CA PHE A 221 26.89 8.63 12.53
C PHE A 221 27.48 9.72 13.41
N ALA A 222 28.78 9.93 13.24
CA ALA A 222 29.53 11.04 13.79
C ALA A 222 30.52 11.55 12.74
N VAL A 223 30.49 12.85 12.46
CA VAL A 223 31.41 13.52 11.54
C VAL A 223 32.15 14.60 12.29
N HIS A 224 33.48 14.55 12.24
CA HIS A 224 34.35 15.54 12.87
C HIS A 224 34.97 16.44 11.82
N ALA A 225 34.73 17.74 11.91
CA ALA A 225 35.37 18.77 11.09
C ALA A 225 36.36 19.56 11.93
N ALA A 226 37.64 19.40 11.62
CA ALA A 226 38.74 19.98 12.37
C ALA A 226 39.32 21.20 11.64
N ARG A 227 39.88 22.14 12.42
CA ARG A 227 40.66 23.28 11.89
C ARG A 227 39.93 24.11 10.84
N VAL A 228 38.63 24.31 11.03
CA VAL A 228 37.85 25.19 10.16
C VAL A 228 38.29 26.62 10.46
N GLY A 229 38.79 27.33 9.43
CA GLY A 229 39.48 28.61 9.58
C GLY A 229 38.62 29.75 10.14
N GLN A 230 37.30 29.59 10.14
CA GLN A 230 36.37 30.52 10.78
C GLN A 230 35.13 29.79 11.31
N ALA A 231 34.32 30.50 12.09
CA ALA A 231 33.08 29.97 12.61
C ALA A 231 32.07 29.70 11.47
N SER A 232 31.60 28.45 11.39
CA SER A 232 30.49 28.08 10.53
C SER A 232 29.18 28.62 11.10
N ARG A 233 28.25 29.01 10.23
CA ARG A 233 26.88 29.38 10.63
C ARG A 233 25.87 28.29 10.31
N ARG A 234 26.19 27.41 9.37
CA ARG A 234 25.28 26.39 8.87
C ARG A 234 26.06 25.17 8.42
N TYR A 235 25.43 24.00 8.55
CA TYR A 235 25.91 22.79 7.89
C TYR A 235 24.78 22.07 7.17
N GLU A 236 25.14 21.26 6.19
CA GLU A 236 24.27 20.32 5.49
C GLU A 236 24.77 18.91 5.71
N ILE A 237 23.84 17.97 5.87
CA ILE A 237 24.12 16.54 5.93
C ILE A 237 23.62 15.90 4.64
N ARG A 238 24.48 15.13 3.98
CA ARG A 238 24.11 14.29 2.83
C ARG A 238 24.61 12.88 3.03
N PHE A 239 23.97 11.95 2.35
CA PHE A 239 24.35 10.54 2.38
C PHE A 239 24.75 10.10 0.98
N GLU A 240 25.82 9.32 0.89
CA GLU A 240 26.32 8.78 -0.38
C GLU A 240 26.58 7.29 -0.24
N GLN A 241 26.41 6.56 -1.34
CA GLN A 241 26.79 5.16 -1.46
C GLN A 241 27.47 4.98 -2.82
N ASN A 242 28.68 4.44 -2.82
CA ASN A 242 29.47 4.24 -4.04
C ASN A 242 29.59 5.52 -4.91
N GLY A 243 29.71 6.69 -4.26
CA GLY A 243 29.79 7.99 -4.92
C GLY A 243 28.48 8.51 -5.51
N GLN A 244 27.34 7.84 -5.26
CA GLN A 244 26.01 8.31 -5.64
C GLN A 244 25.26 8.82 -4.42
N THR A 245 24.56 9.96 -4.58
CA THR A 245 23.71 10.50 -3.51
C THR A 245 22.56 9.56 -3.20
N VAL A 246 22.40 9.26 -1.91
CA VAL A 246 21.24 8.53 -1.37
C VAL A 246 20.22 9.57 -0.92
N GLU A 247 18.98 9.43 -1.38
CA GLU A 247 17.92 10.38 -1.01
C GLU A 247 17.63 10.25 0.48
N ALA A 248 17.74 11.34 1.22
CA ALA A 248 17.47 11.35 2.65
C ALA A 248 16.43 12.40 3.01
N ARG A 249 15.32 11.95 3.58
CA ARG A 249 14.29 12.84 4.10
C ARG A 249 14.66 13.27 5.52
N ASP A 250 14.70 14.58 5.76
CA ASP A 250 14.97 15.16 7.07
C ASP A 250 13.67 15.36 7.87
N SER A 251 13.36 14.40 8.74
CA SER A 251 12.20 14.46 9.62
C SER A 251 12.44 15.29 10.88
N SER A 252 13.69 15.62 11.20
CA SER A 252 14.05 16.45 12.36
C SER A 252 13.50 17.88 12.27
N ARG A 253 13.17 18.35 11.06
CA ARG A 253 12.56 19.66 10.82
C ARG A 253 11.07 19.73 11.16
N ARG A 254 10.34 18.62 11.17
CA ARG A 254 8.88 18.63 11.43
C ARG A 254 8.54 18.98 12.89
N GLU A 255 9.44 18.73 13.84
CA GLU A 255 9.26 19.14 15.24
C GLU A 255 9.58 20.62 15.50
N GLN A 256 10.23 21.33 14.56
CA GLN A 256 10.56 22.76 14.69
C GLN A 256 9.58 23.70 13.96
N ALA A 257 8.52 23.16 13.34
CA ALA A 257 7.56 23.89 12.49
C ALA A 257 6.60 24.85 13.26
N GLY A 258 7.00 25.34 14.43
CA GLY A 258 6.40 26.48 15.12
C GLY A 258 7.25 27.76 15.07
N ALA A 259 8.50 27.70 14.60
CA ALA A 259 9.39 28.86 14.52
C ALA A 259 9.82 29.13 13.08
N ARG A 260 9.27 30.18 12.45
CA ARG A 260 9.91 30.84 11.31
C ARG A 260 11.15 31.57 11.84
N GLY A 261 12.26 30.86 11.97
CA GLY A 261 13.60 31.37 12.30
C GLY A 261 14.65 30.67 11.44
N PRO A 262 15.86 31.24 11.28
CA PRO A 262 16.90 30.65 10.43
C PRO A 262 17.32 29.26 10.96
N PRO A 263 17.74 28.31 10.09
CA PRO A 263 17.93 26.93 10.50
C PRO A 263 19.19 26.72 11.34
N THR A 264 19.00 26.20 12.56
CA THR A 264 19.96 25.48 13.42
C THR A 264 21.17 26.26 13.94
N GLU A 265 21.02 26.85 15.14
CA GLU A 265 22.12 27.41 15.93
C GLU A 265 22.99 26.30 16.53
N TRP A 266 24.31 26.49 16.51
CA TRP A 266 25.25 25.74 17.35
C TRP A 266 24.86 25.91 18.81
N ARG A 267 24.62 24.80 19.52
CA ARG A 267 24.40 24.81 20.97
C ARG A 267 25.62 24.28 21.70
#